data_AF-A0A524GSE5-F1
#
_entry.id   AF-A0A524GSE5-F1
#
_cell.length_a   1.000
_cell.length_b   1.000
_cell.length_c   1.000
_cell.angle_alpha   90.00
_cell.angle_beta   90.00
_cell.angle_gamma   90.00
#
_symmetry.space_group_name_H-M   'P 1'
#
loop_
_entity.id
_entity.type
_entity.pdbx_description
1 polymer ?
#
loop_
_entity_poly.entity_id
_entity_poly.type
_entity_poly.pdbx_seq_one_letter_code
_entity_poly.pdbx_strand_id
1 'polypeptide(L)'
;MLRGVINKSTFSNQPGIRTTGIRPVLLLFTVIFLALTLSCEKSTEKKGLSDIDGNIYDTVVIGNQVWMAENLKTSRLNDGTEIPLVTSDTAWSNLRTPGYCWYGNYEAFFNLNHYGALYN
;
A
#
# COMPACT_ATOMS: atom_id res chain seq x y z
N MET A 1 -86.27 15.63 -1.61
CA MET A 1 -85.47 15.64 -2.85
C MET A 1 -84.74 16.98 -2.95
N LEU A 2 -83.40 16.96 -3.08
CA LEU A 2 -82.53 17.95 -3.74
C LEU A 2 -82.53 19.39 -3.14
N ARG A 3 -81.43 20.13 -2.92
CA ARG A 3 -80.04 20.11 -3.39
C ARG A 3 -79.26 21.17 -2.59
N GLY A 4 -77.99 20.88 -2.24
CA GLY A 4 -76.83 21.80 -2.26
C GLY A 4 -76.82 23.04 -1.33
N VAL A 5 -75.70 23.75 -1.12
CA VAL A 5 -74.34 23.62 -1.64
C VAL A 5 -73.44 24.64 -0.87
N ILE A 6 -72.28 24.15 -0.40
CA ILE A 6 -70.93 24.76 -0.22
C ILE A 6 -70.63 26.10 0.52
N ASN A 7 -69.71 25.94 1.49
CA ASN A 7 -68.46 26.68 1.77
C ASN A 7 -68.47 28.16 2.17
N LYS A 8 -67.76 28.43 3.28
CA LYS A 8 -66.53 29.25 3.26
C LYS A 8 -65.57 28.88 4.41
N SER A 9 -64.50 28.20 4.02
CA SER A 9 -63.12 28.23 4.53
C SER A 9 -62.79 29.24 5.64
N THR A 10 -62.25 28.74 6.75
CA THR A 10 -60.85 28.98 7.19
C THR A 10 -60.56 28.21 8.47
N PHE A 11 -59.97 27.01 8.37
CA PHE A 11 -59.28 26.40 9.50
C PHE A 11 -57.78 26.49 9.25
N SER A 12 -57.15 27.27 10.13
CA SER A 12 -55.72 27.53 10.21
C SER A 12 -54.89 26.25 10.18
N ASN A 13 -53.94 26.17 9.23
CA ASN A 13 -52.49 26.01 9.47
C ASN A 13 -52.14 25.52 10.90
N GLN A 14 -51.45 24.40 11.17
CA GLN A 14 -50.36 23.69 10.47
C GLN A 14 -50.28 22.22 10.97
N PRO A 15 -49.78 21.26 10.18
CA PRO A 15 -49.29 19.99 10.72
C PRO A 15 -47.95 20.23 11.42
N GLY A 16 -47.95 20.18 12.75
CA GLY A 16 -46.71 20.07 13.52
C GLY A 16 -46.06 18.73 13.21
N ILE A 17 -45.22 18.67 12.17
CA ILE A 17 -44.28 17.58 11.97
C ILE A 17 -43.37 17.61 13.19
N ARG A 18 -43.58 16.70 14.13
CA ARG A 18 -42.61 16.43 15.18
C ARG A 18 -41.41 15.78 14.50
N THR A 19 -40.52 16.60 13.96
CA THR A 19 -39.14 16.19 13.78
C THR A 19 -38.60 15.98 15.18
N THR A 20 -38.76 14.78 15.73
CA THR A 20 -37.92 14.32 16.85
C THR A 20 -36.50 14.29 16.31
N GLY A 21 -35.89 15.47 16.32
CA GLY A 21 -34.54 15.72 15.85
C GLY A 21 -33.64 14.79 16.62
N ILE A 22 -32.90 13.99 15.86
CA ILE A 22 -31.78 13.20 16.34
C ILE A 22 -30.98 14.15 17.25
N ARG A 23 -30.93 13.85 18.56
CA ARG A 23 -30.33 14.75 19.54
C ARG A 23 -28.92 15.11 19.06
N PRO A 24 -28.51 16.39 19.07
CA PRO A 24 -27.18 16.79 18.58
C PRO A 24 -26.04 16.04 19.29
N VAL A 25 -26.28 15.61 20.53
CA VAL A 25 -25.41 14.70 21.30
C VAL A 25 -25.23 13.34 20.63
N LEU A 26 -26.28 12.77 20.05
CA LEU A 26 -26.24 11.49 19.33
C LEU A 26 -25.47 11.61 18.00
N LEU A 27 -25.60 12.75 17.30
CA LEU A 27 -24.79 13.05 16.11
C LEU A 27 -23.30 13.21 16.45
N LEU A 28 -22.99 13.87 17.57
CA LEU A 28 -21.62 13.97 18.11
C LEU A 28 -21.02 12.59 18.41
N PHE A 29 -21.77 11.69 19.05
CA PHE A 29 -21.29 10.33 19.31
C PHE A 29 -21.03 9.53 18.02
N THR A 30 -21.88 9.68 16.99
CA THR A 30 -21.65 9.02 15.70
C THR A 30 -20.46 9.57 14.92
N VAL A 31 -20.21 10.88 14.99
CA VAL A 31 -19.04 11.51 14.35
C VAL A 31 -17.74 11.13 15.06
N ILE A 32 -17.76 11.05 16.40
CA ILE A 32 -16.61 10.58 17.18
C ILE A 32 -16.31 9.11 16.88
N PHE A 33 -17.35 8.26 16.80
CA PHE A 33 -17.17 6.85 16.45
C PHE A 33 -16.63 6.67 15.02
N LEU A 34 -17.10 7.48 14.06
CA LEU A 34 -16.58 7.50 12.68
C LEU A 34 -15.13 8.04 12.61
N ALA A 35 -14.79 9.07 13.39
CA ALA A 35 -13.44 9.61 13.47
C ALA A 35 -12.45 8.61 14.12
N LEU A 36 -12.91 7.80 15.09
CA LEU A 36 -12.10 6.73 15.69
C LEU A 36 -11.77 5.60 14.70
N THR A 37 -12.61 5.38 13.66
CA THR A 37 -12.31 4.39 12.62
C THR A 37 -11.27 4.84 11.60
N LEU A 38 -10.97 6.14 11.51
CA LEU A 38 -9.96 6.68 10.60
C LEU A 38 -8.53 6.68 11.19
N SER A 39 -8.38 6.35 12.48
CA SER A 39 -7.11 6.56 13.21
C SER A 39 -6.17 5.35 13.24
N CYS A 40 -6.40 4.31 12.43
CA CYS A 40 -5.48 3.16 12.39
C CYS A 40 -5.14 2.78 10.95
N GLU A 41 -4.23 3.54 10.34
CA GLU A 41 -3.45 3.02 9.23
C GLU A 41 -2.33 2.16 9.81
N LYS A 42 -2.54 0.83 9.83
CA LYS A 42 -1.44 -0.11 10.07
C LYS A 42 -0.51 -0.04 8.87
N SER A 43 0.60 0.68 8.98
CA SER A 43 1.66 0.63 7.99
C SER A 43 2.24 -0.79 8.00
N THR A 44 2.09 -1.49 6.87
CA THR A 44 2.69 -2.80 6.67
C THR A 44 4.18 -2.61 6.41
N GLU A 45 4.92 -2.26 7.47
CA GLU A 45 6.39 -2.30 7.47
C GLU A 45 6.81 -3.76 7.32
N LYS A 46 7.29 -4.13 6.13
CA LYS A 46 7.90 -5.45 5.92
C LYS A 46 9.17 -5.47 6.77
N LYS A 47 9.16 -6.22 7.87
CA LYS A 47 10.30 -6.33 8.78
C LYS A 47 11.31 -7.31 8.18
N GLY A 48 12.48 -6.83 7.74
CA GLY A 48 13.53 -7.65 7.15
C GLY A 48 14.88 -6.93 7.06
N LEU A 49 15.88 -7.60 6.49
CA LEU A 49 17.14 -6.95 6.12
C LEU A 49 16.86 -6.05 4.92
N SER A 50 17.31 -4.79 4.93
CA SER A 50 17.16 -3.89 3.78
C SER A 50 18.50 -3.56 3.13
N ASP A 51 18.51 -3.41 1.81
CA ASP A 51 19.65 -2.84 1.09
C ASP A 51 19.45 -1.33 0.79
N ILE A 52 20.43 -0.73 0.11
CA ILE A 52 20.46 0.70 -0.23
C ILE A 52 19.39 1.11 -1.26
N ASP A 53 18.82 0.13 -1.99
CA ASP A 53 17.75 0.36 -2.95
C ASP A 53 16.35 0.21 -2.33
N GLY A 54 16.30 -0.10 -1.03
CA GLY A 54 15.05 -0.32 -0.30
C GLY A 54 14.45 -1.70 -0.53
N ASN A 55 15.21 -2.65 -1.11
CA ASN A 55 14.75 -4.04 -1.16
C ASN A 55 14.75 -4.61 0.26
N ILE A 56 13.66 -5.29 0.64
CA ILE A 56 13.52 -5.91 1.95
C ILE A 56 13.53 -7.44 1.79
N TYR A 57 14.49 -8.07 2.45
CA TYR A 57 14.76 -9.50 2.40
C TYR A 57 14.35 -10.18 3.70
N ASP A 58 13.72 -11.34 3.55
CA ASP A 58 13.43 -12.24 4.66
C ASP A 58 14.74 -12.86 5.18
N THR A 59 14.79 -13.13 6.48
CA THR A 59 15.96 -13.70 7.14
C THR A 59 15.60 -14.94 7.95
N VAL A 60 16.50 -15.91 8.01
CA VAL A 60 16.37 -17.12 8.83
C VAL A 60 17.53 -17.23 9.80
N VAL A 61 17.27 -17.72 11.01
CA VAL A 61 18.31 -18.02 12.00
C VAL A 61 18.72 -19.48 11.85
N ILE A 62 20.00 -19.72 11.58
CA ILE A 62 20.57 -21.08 11.50
C ILE A 62 21.76 -21.14 12.47
N GLY A 63 21.60 -21.94 13.53
CA GLY A 63 22.53 -21.94 14.65
C GLY A 63 22.53 -20.56 15.35
N ASN A 64 23.71 -19.94 15.42
CA ASN A 64 23.90 -18.62 16.04
C ASN A 64 24.04 -17.48 15.01
N GLN A 65 23.76 -17.74 13.73
CA GLN A 65 23.92 -16.78 12.65
C GLN A 65 22.58 -16.48 11.98
N VAL A 66 22.43 -15.24 11.51
CA VAL A 66 21.29 -14.79 10.71
C VAL A 66 21.70 -14.83 9.25
N TRP A 67 20.90 -15.51 8.42
CA TRP A 67 21.12 -15.68 6.98
C TRP A 67 19.97 -15.04 6.20
N MET A 68 20.26 -14.55 5.00
CA MET A 68 19.21 -14.16 4.05
C MET A 68 18.48 -15.40 3.54
N ALA A 69 17.15 -15.32 3.44
CA ALA A 69 16.31 -16.37 2.86
C ALA A 69 16.12 -16.19 1.33
N GLU A 70 16.54 -15.05 0.80
CA GLU A 70 16.35 -14.61 -0.58
C GLU A 70 17.69 -14.17 -1.19
N ASN A 71 17.80 -14.18 -2.53
CA ASN A 71 18.99 -13.71 -3.23
C ASN A 71 19.07 -12.18 -3.28
N LEU A 72 20.29 -11.62 -3.22
CA LEU A 72 20.55 -10.18 -3.30
C LEU A 72 20.21 -9.61 -4.69
N LYS A 73 19.60 -8.42 -4.72
CA LYS A 73 19.12 -7.75 -5.94
C LYS A 73 19.38 -6.24 -5.99
N THR A 74 20.45 -5.79 -5.36
CA THR A 74 20.83 -4.36 -5.34
C THR A 74 21.46 -3.94 -6.67
N SER A 75 21.24 -2.69 -7.07
CA SER A 75 21.85 -2.02 -8.22
C SER A 75 22.86 -0.95 -7.81
N ARG A 76 23.21 -0.86 -6.52
CA ARG A 76 24.17 0.11 -6.00
C ARG A 76 25.11 -0.51 -4.95
N LEU A 77 26.33 -0.01 -4.89
CA LEU A 77 27.28 -0.33 -3.83
C LEU A 77 26.89 0.35 -2.51
N ASN A 78 27.55 -0.05 -1.42
CA ASN A 78 27.29 0.48 -0.08
C ASN A 78 27.64 1.97 0.08
N ASP A 79 28.40 2.55 -0.85
CA ASP A 79 28.70 3.98 -0.92
C ASP A 79 27.71 4.76 -1.81
N GLY A 80 26.72 4.08 -2.40
CA GLY A 80 25.73 4.65 -3.31
C GLY A 80 26.16 4.66 -4.78
N THR A 81 27.38 4.21 -5.11
CA THR A 81 27.82 4.10 -6.51
C THR A 81 26.96 3.10 -7.26
N GLU A 82 26.43 3.50 -8.41
CA GLU A 82 25.64 2.61 -9.26
C GLU A 82 26.46 1.45 -9.80
N ILE A 83 25.88 0.25 -9.80
CA ILE A 83 26.42 -0.94 -10.45
C ILE A 83 25.79 -0.98 -11.86
N PRO A 84 26.57 -0.89 -12.95
CA PRO A 84 26.02 -0.92 -14.31
C PRO A 84 25.31 -2.25 -14.66
N LEU A 85 24.15 -2.16 -15.30
CA LEU A 85 23.48 -3.32 -15.91
C LEU A 85 24.20 -3.73 -17.20
N VAL A 86 24.74 -4.94 -17.25
CA VAL A 86 25.51 -5.46 -18.40
C VAL A 86 24.86 -6.73 -18.96
N THR A 87 24.16 -6.61 -20.09
CA THR A 87 23.39 -7.73 -20.69
C THR A 87 24.10 -8.42 -21.86
N SER A 88 25.21 -7.86 -22.36
CA SER A 88 25.98 -8.47 -23.44
C SER A 88 26.97 -9.48 -22.89
N ASP A 89 26.90 -10.74 -23.37
CA ASP A 89 27.84 -11.81 -22.97
C ASP A 89 29.31 -11.44 -23.27
N THR A 90 29.55 -10.80 -24.42
CA THR A 90 30.88 -10.31 -24.79
C THR A 90 31.36 -9.20 -23.85
N ALA A 91 30.48 -8.27 -23.46
CA ALA A 91 30.85 -7.25 -22.48
C ALA A 91 31.10 -7.86 -21.10
N TRP A 92 30.23 -8.78 -20.66
CA TRP A 92 30.31 -9.46 -19.36
C TRP A 92 31.61 -10.23 -19.19
N SER A 93 31.98 -11.07 -20.17
CA SER A 93 33.22 -11.87 -20.13
C SER A 93 34.50 -11.03 -20.03
N ASN A 94 34.48 -9.82 -20.59
CA ASN A 94 35.61 -8.88 -20.56
C ASN A 94 35.53 -7.88 -19.40
N LEU A 95 34.44 -7.87 -18.63
CA LEU A 95 34.21 -6.89 -17.57
C LEU A 95 35.20 -7.11 -16.42
N ARG A 96 35.83 -6.02 -15.96
CA ARG A 96 36.77 -5.98 -14.82
C ARG A 96 36.39 -4.94 -13.77
N THR A 97 35.24 -4.32 -13.94
CA THR A 97 34.63 -3.33 -13.05
C THR A 97 33.32 -3.92 -12.52
N PRO A 98 32.75 -3.34 -11.45
CA PRO A 98 31.43 -3.73 -10.99
C PRO A 98 30.42 -3.77 -12.13
N GLY A 99 29.62 -4.82 -12.16
CA GLY A 99 28.47 -4.93 -13.05
C GLY A 99 27.50 -5.97 -12.54
N TYR A 100 26.24 -5.82 -12.92
CA TYR A 100 25.22 -6.81 -12.62
C TYR A 100 24.41 -7.17 -13.86
N CYS A 101 23.82 -8.36 -13.85
CA CYS A 101 22.90 -8.79 -14.89
C CYS A 101 21.82 -9.71 -14.32
N TRP A 102 20.77 -9.92 -15.11
CA TRP A 102 19.69 -10.85 -14.78
C TRP A 102 19.91 -12.16 -15.50
N TYR A 103 19.56 -13.27 -14.84
CA TYR A 103 19.58 -14.57 -15.49
C TYR A 103 18.74 -14.56 -16.77
N GLY A 104 19.36 -14.93 -17.90
CA GLY A 104 18.74 -14.92 -19.22
C GLY A 104 18.47 -13.53 -19.81
N ASN A 105 18.97 -12.44 -19.21
CA ASN A 105 18.70 -11.05 -19.63
C ASN A 105 17.21 -10.66 -19.61
N TYR A 106 16.42 -11.33 -18.76
CA TYR A 106 14.99 -11.09 -18.65
C TYR A 106 14.62 -10.58 -17.26
N GLU A 107 14.36 -9.28 -17.12
CA GLU A 107 13.90 -8.68 -15.87
C GLU A 107 12.59 -9.30 -15.37
N ALA A 108 11.74 -9.82 -16.26
CA ALA A 108 10.50 -10.49 -15.87
C ALA A 108 10.72 -11.72 -14.96
N PHE A 109 11.85 -12.44 -15.09
CA PHE A 109 12.14 -13.59 -14.23
C PHE A 109 12.50 -13.19 -12.80
N PHE A 110 12.94 -11.95 -12.62
CA PHE A 110 13.17 -11.37 -11.31
C PHE A 110 11.84 -11.14 -10.56
N ASN A 111 10.85 -10.54 -11.21
CA ASN A 111 9.53 -10.33 -10.62
C ASN A 111 8.80 -11.65 -10.29
N LEU A 112 9.24 -12.76 -10.89
CA LEU A 112 8.73 -14.11 -10.60
C LEU A 112 9.48 -14.83 -9.47
N ASN A 113 10.42 -14.17 -8.78
CA ASN A 113 11.12 -14.66 -7.58
C ASN A 113 11.94 -15.95 -7.75
N HIS A 114 12.33 -16.34 -8.96
CA HIS A 114 13.11 -17.58 -9.12
C HIS A 114 14.62 -17.38 -8.89
N TYR A 115 15.16 -16.20 -9.22
CA TYR A 115 16.61 -15.95 -9.23
C TYR A 115 16.95 -14.53 -8.77
N GLY A 116 18.16 -14.37 -8.20
CA GLY A 116 18.74 -13.06 -7.89
C GLY A 116 19.53 -12.48 -9.07
N ALA A 117 20.11 -11.29 -8.86
CA ALA A 117 21.06 -10.72 -9.80
C ALA A 117 22.39 -11.49 -9.76
N LEU A 118 23.08 -11.53 -10.89
CA LEU A 118 24.47 -11.98 -11.01
C LEU A 118 25.37 -10.74 -10.95
N TYR A 119 26.52 -10.86 -10.29
CA TYR A 119 27.45 -9.76 -10.07
C TYR A 119 28.87 -10.16 -10.49
N ASN A 120 29.67 -9.17 -10.92
CA ASN A 120 31.09 -9.29 -11.25
C ASN A 120 31.89 -8.15 -10.61
#